data_AF-A0A1F3CFK4-F1
#
_entry.id   AF-A0A1F3CFK4-F1
#
_cell.length_a   1.000
_cell.length_b   1.000
_cell.length_c   1.000
_cell.angle_alpha   90.00
_cell.angle_beta   90.00
_cell.angle_gamma   90.00
#
_symmetry.space_group_name_H-M   'P 1'
#
loop_
_entity.id
_entity.type
_entity.pdbx_description
1 polymer ?
#
loop_
_entity_poly.entity_id
_entity_poly.type
_entity_poly.pdbx_seq_one_letter_code
_entity_poly.pdbx_strand_id
1 'polypeptide(L)'
;MRFLSLLIFIYVFFTSLIVHSQNLQFYREDLTFEIKDGFFYVDGIYNFCNKGDKEIKQILFYPFPKDSIYGNIDSIIAIDLNSKSINIISNKTEIGFYFKIELNSYGVGKYKISYRQKLLKNKAEYILLTTQKWDKPFDSANYKLITPAKMIMKSISYEPDSIKQINDNAIYFWYKKDFMPYQNMIFCFEI
;
A
#
# COMPACT_ATOMS: atom_id res chain seq x y z
N MET A 1 -12.66 42.08 -42.18
CA MET A 1 -11.58 41.44 -41.39
C MET A 1 -11.77 41.65 -39.88
N ARG A 2 -12.96 41.35 -39.32
CA ARG A 2 -13.29 41.56 -37.89
C ARG A 2 -13.82 40.31 -37.18
N PHE A 3 -13.87 39.17 -37.87
CA PHE A 3 -14.36 37.90 -37.33
C PHE A 3 -13.26 36.87 -37.03
N LEU A 4 -12.01 37.13 -37.42
CA LEU A 4 -10.90 36.20 -37.17
C LEU A 4 -10.25 36.37 -35.78
N SER A 5 -10.42 37.52 -35.12
CA SER A 5 -9.78 37.74 -33.80
C SER A 5 -10.59 37.21 -32.62
N LEU A 6 -11.86 36.83 -32.83
CA LEU A 6 -12.72 36.34 -31.73
C LEU A 6 -12.56 34.83 -31.49
N LEU A 7 -12.07 34.07 -32.48
CA LEU A 7 -11.89 32.61 -32.39
C LEU A 7 -10.63 32.20 -31.63
N ILE A 8 -9.63 33.07 -31.52
CA ILE A 8 -8.37 32.78 -30.80
C ILE A 8 -8.58 32.85 -29.27
N PHE A 9 -9.57 33.62 -28.80
CA PHE A 9 -9.81 33.78 -27.35
C PHE A 9 -10.55 32.59 -26.72
N ILE A 10 -11.28 31.80 -27.51
CA ILE A 10 -12.04 30.63 -27.03
C ILE A 10 -11.16 29.37 -26.95
N TYR A 11 -10.02 29.33 -27.67
CA TYR A 11 -9.14 28.16 -27.67
C TYR A 11 -8.23 28.05 -26.42
N VAL A 12 -7.99 29.17 -25.72
CA VAL A 12 -7.14 29.19 -24.51
C VAL A 12 -7.90 28.75 -23.24
N PHE A 13 -9.24 28.70 -23.28
CA PHE A 13 -10.04 28.21 -22.15
C PHE A 13 -10.30 26.69 -22.17
N PHE A 14 -9.91 25.98 -23.23
CA PHE A 14 -10.00 24.52 -23.33
C PHE A 14 -8.66 23.80 -23.18
N THR A 15 -7.56 24.52 -22.91
CA THR A 15 -6.30 23.88 -22.49
C THR A 15 -6.42 23.47 -21.03
N SER A 16 -7.05 22.31 -20.82
CA SER A 16 -6.65 21.30 -19.85
C SER A 16 -5.83 21.82 -18.67
N LEU A 17 -6.51 22.34 -17.65
CA LEU A 17 -6.01 22.29 -16.27
C LEU A 17 -6.01 20.82 -15.82
N ILE A 18 -5.21 19.97 -16.48
CA ILE A 18 -4.79 18.68 -15.93
C ILE A 18 -3.44 18.98 -15.25
N VAL A 19 -3.50 19.76 -14.19
CA VAL A 19 -2.38 19.85 -13.25
C VAL A 19 -2.83 19.12 -12.00
N HIS A 20 -2.58 17.81 -11.98
CA HIS A 20 -2.47 17.05 -10.74
C HIS A 20 -1.44 15.93 -10.93
N SER A 21 -0.18 16.34 -11.18
CA SER A 21 0.91 15.49 -10.71
C SER A 21 1.03 15.77 -9.22
N GLN A 22 0.53 14.87 -8.38
CA GLN A 22 0.98 14.88 -6.99
C GLN A 22 2.51 14.74 -7.03
N ASN A 23 3.22 15.73 -6.49
CA ASN A 23 4.68 15.65 -6.44
C ASN A 23 5.13 14.43 -5.63
N LEU A 24 4.29 13.94 -4.71
CA LEU A 24 4.48 12.65 -4.07
C LEU A 24 4.02 11.52 -5.01
N GLN A 25 4.94 10.61 -5.32
CA GLN A 25 4.61 9.32 -5.95
C GLN A 25 4.83 8.18 -4.97
N PHE A 26 3.85 7.29 -4.83
CA PHE A 26 4.00 5.97 -4.21
C PHE A 26 4.37 4.96 -5.30
N TYR A 27 5.60 4.44 -5.30
CA TYR A 27 6.14 3.76 -6.48
C TYR A 27 6.57 2.31 -6.25
N ARG A 28 6.77 1.90 -5.00
CA ARG A 28 7.14 0.54 -4.65
C ARG A 28 6.68 0.16 -3.26
N GLU A 29 6.22 -1.07 -3.14
CA GLU A 29 5.95 -1.70 -1.86
C GLU A 29 6.60 -3.09 -1.77
N ASP A 30 7.08 -3.43 -0.58
CA ASP A 30 7.60 -4.73 -0.24
C ASP A 30 6.86 -5.22 1.01
N LEU A 31 5.97 -6.21 0.88
CA LEU A 31 5.13 -6.70 1.97
C LEU A 31 5.48 -8.14 2.34
N THR A 32 5.58 -8.39 3.63
CA THR A 32 5.54 -9.72 4.22
C THR A 32 4.28 -9.86 5.04
N PHE A 33 3.49 -10.85 4.67
CA PHE A 33 2.34 -11.35 5.39
C PHE A 33 2.74 -12.59 6.16
N GLU A 34 2.22 -12.75 7.37
CA GLU A 34 2.36 -13.99 8.13
C GLU A 34 1.03 -14.32 8.81
N ILE A 35 0.59 -15.56 8.69
CA ILE A 35 -0.59 -16.08 9.40
C ILE A 35 -0.09 -17.08 10.41
N LYS A 36 -0.15 -16.75 11.70
CA LYS A 36 0.24 -17.65 12.79
C LYS A 36 -0.48 -17.30 14.07
N ASP A 37 -0.64 -18.27 14.96
CA ASP A 37 -1.15 -18.08 16.32
C ASP A 37 -2.50 -17.33 16.41
N GLY A 38 -3.36 -17.48 15.38
CA GLY A 38 -4.65 -16.78 15.30
C GLY A 38 -4.56 -15.30 14.91
N PHE A 39 -3.43 -14.86 14.37
CA PHE A 39 -3.20 -13.50 13.94
C PHE A 39 -2.74 -13.42 12.49
N PHE A 40 -3.11 -12.33 11.85
CA PHE A 40 -2.56 -11.86 10.58
C PHE A 40 -1.58 -10.73 10.87
N TYR A 41 -0.34 -10.94 10.47
CA TYR A 41 0.73 -9.97 10.59
C TYR A 41 1.02 -9.40 9.22
N VAL A 42 1.20 -8.08 9.19
CA VAL A 42 1.67 -7.36 8.01
C VAL A 42 2.90 -6.59 8.39
N ASP A 43 3.97 -6.77 7.61
CA ASP A 43 5.22 -6.02 7.71
C ASP A 43 5.56 -5.49 6.32
N GLY A 44 5.51 -4.18 6.14
CA GLY A 44 5.65 -3.56 4.84
C GLY A 44 6.67 -2.43 4.79
N ILE A 45 7.37 -2.32 3.68
CA ILE A 45 8.19 -1.14 3.32
C ILE A 45 7.51 -0.43 2.16
N TYR A 46 7.18 0.84 2.37
CA TYR A 46 6.47 1.70 1.42
C TYR A 46 7.44 2.78 0.95
N ASN A 47 7.69 2.81 -0.36
CA ASN A 47 8.68 3.69 -0.96
C ASN A 47 7.95 4.81 -1.70
N PHE A 48 8.26 6.04 -1.32
CA PHE A 48 7.73 7.25 -1.93
C PHE A 48 8.86 8.10 -2.47
N CYS A 49 8.60 8.83 -3.55
CA CYS A 49 9.52 9.84 -4.04
C CYS A 49 8.81 11.17 -4.25
N ASN A 50 9.55 12.24 -4.04
CA ASN A 50 9.16 13.57 -4.42
C ASN A 50 9.70 13.85 -5.82
N LYS A 51 8.82 14.23 -6.74
CA LYS A 51 9.17 14.62 -8.12
C LYS A 51 9.28 16.13 -8.31
N GLY A 52 8.90 16.90 -7.29
CA GLY A 52 8.91 18.35 -7.29
C GLY A 52 10.20 18.93 -6.75
N ASP A 53 10.37 20.22 -7.04
CA ASP A 53 11.48 21.08 -6.60
C ASP A 53 11.31 21.62 -5.17
N LYS A 54 10.15 21.40 -4.55
CA LYS A 54 9.82 21.82 -3.17
C LYS A 54 9.75 20.64 -2.22
N GLU A 55 10.05 20.87 -0.95
CA GLU A 55 9.81 19.87 0.11
C GLU A 55 8.32 19.49 0.19
N ILE A 56 8.07 18.23 0.58
CA ILE A 56 6.74 17.70 0.87
C ILE A 56 6.66 17.41 2.35
N LYS A 57 5.65 17.97 3.00
CA LYS A 57 5.24 17.64 4.38
C LYS A 57 3.74 17.40 4.38
N GLN A 58 3.34 16.15 4.55
CA GLN A 58 1.92 15.77 4.48
C GLN A 58 1.58 14.63 5.42
N ILE A 59 0.28 14.45 5.65
CA ILE A 59 -0.26 13.34 6.44
C ILE A 59 -0.99 12.41 5.48
N LEU A 60 -0.61 11.14 5.48
CA LEU A 60 -1.30 10.09 4.75
C LEU A 60 -2.17 9.24 5.68
N PHE A 61 -3.22 8.66 5.13
CA PHE A 61 -4.07 7.69 5.82
C PHE A 61 -3.74 6.28 5.36
N TYR A 62 -3.48 5.39 6.32
CA TYR A 62 -3.26 3.97 6.13
C TYR A 62 -4.52 3.20 6.55
N PRO A 63 -5.26 2.59 5.61
CA PRO A 63 -6.51 1.91 5.92
C PRO A 63 -6.28 0.49 6.46
N PHE A 64 -7.18 0.05 7.33
CA PHE A 64 -7.33 -1.35 7.71
C PHE A 64 -8.57 -1.96 7.04
N PRO A 65 -8.54 -3.27 6.72
CA PRO A 65 -9.75 -3.95 6.29
C PRO A 65 -10.79 -3.92 7.41
N LYS A 66 -12.02 -3.47 7.09
CA LYS A 66 -13.15 -3.46 8.02
C LYS A 66 -14.24 -4.40 7.52
N ASP A 67 -14.39 -5.52 8.21
CA ASP A 67 -15.48 -6.48 8.07
C ASP A 67 -15.68 -7.16 9.44
N SER A 68 -16.90 -7.59 9.73
CA SER A 68 -17.28 -8.41 10.89
C SER A 68 -16.43 -9.66 11.10
N ILE A 69 -15.77 -10.16 10.05
CA ILE A 69 -14.91 -11.35 10.09
C ILE A 69 -13.45 -11.03 10.46
N TYR A 70 -13.07 -9.76 10.49
CA TYR A 70 -11.75 -9.31 10.90
C TYR A 70 -11.78 -8.86 12.35
N GLY A 71 -10.79 -9.30 13.11
CA GLY A 71 -10.64 -8.89 14.49
C GLY A 71 -10.03 -7.52 14.63
N ASN A 72 -9.94 -7.05 15.88
CA ASN A 72 -9.33 -5.78 16.19
C ASN A 72 -7.85 -5.76 15.80
N ILE A 73 -7.39 -4.57 15.41
CA ILE A 73 -5.96 -4.27 15.29
C ILE A 73 -5.39 -4.20 16.70
N ASP A 74 -4.43 -5.06 16.96
CA ASP A 74 -3.82 -5.21 18.28
C ASP A 74 -2.64 -4.24 18.45
N SER A 75 -1.78 -4.14 17.43
CA SER A 75 -0.58 -3.30 17.48
C SER A 75 -0.23 -2.75 16.10
N ILE A 76 0.34 -1.55 16.10
CA ILE A 76 0.76 -0.80 14.90
C ILE A 76 2.12 -0.18 15.20
N ILE A 77 3.05 -0.35 14.27
CA ILE A 77 4.35 0.30 14.24
C ILE A 77 4.45 1.02 12.89
N ALA A 78 4.86 2.29 12.93
CA ALA A 78 5.23 3.03 11.72
C ALA A 78 6.55 3.75 11.98
N ILE A 79 7.50 3.60 11.05
CA ILE A 79 8.86 4.12 11.17
C ILE A 79 9.25 4.78 9.85
N ASP A 80 9.74 6.01 9.91
CA ASP A 80 10.48 6.60 8.80
C ASP A 80 11.90 6.03 8.84
N LEU A 81 12.25 5.19 7.86
CA LEU A 81 13.55 4.52 7.81
C LEU A 81 14.69 5.46 7.44
N ASN A 82 14.40 6.62 6.84
CA ASN A 82 15.41 7.60 6.48
C ASN A 82 15.91 8.33 7.74
N SER A 83 14.98 8.83 8.55
CA SER A 83 15.29 9.52 9.82
C SER A 83 15.40 8.58 11.02
N LYS A 84 14.99 7.32 10.87
CA LYS A 84 14.80 6.32 11.95
C LYS A 84 13.78 6.77 12.99
N SER A 85 12.88 7.69 12.65
CA SER A 85 11.85 8.20 13.54
C SER A 85 10.69 7.21 13.70
N ILE A 86 10.35 6.87 14.94
CA ILE A 86 9.20 6.03 15.30
C ILE A 86 7.94 6.86 15.63
N ASN A 87 8.08 8.19 15.72
CA ASN A 87 7.02 9.11 16.14
C ASN A 87 6.32 9.74 14.92
N ILE A 88 6.02 8.93 13.91
CA ILE A 88 5.40 9.41 12.67
C ILE A 88 3.88 9.20 12.63
N ILE A 89 3.32 8.36 13.52
CA ILE A 89 1.87 8.20 13.67
C ILE A 89 1.29 9.45 14.32
N SER A 90 0.33 10.11 13.67
CA SER A 90 -0.33 11.31 14.20
C SER A 90 -1.66 11.02 14.88
N ASN A 91 -2.43 10.04 14.39
CA ASN A 91 -3.73 9.66 14.94
C ASN A 91 -4.07 8.21 14.56
N LYS A 92 -4.91 7.53 15.35
CA LYS A 92 -5.42 6.17 15.11
C LYS A 92 -6.95 6.18 15.18
N THR A 93 -7.58 5.41 14.30
CA THR A 93 -9.03 5.20 14.23
C THR A 93 -9.32 3.70 14.13
N GLU A 94 -10.59 3.31 14.20
CA GLU A 94 -10.98 1.91 13.99
C GLU A 94 -10.66 1.39 12.58
N ILE A 95 -10.60 2.29 11.58
CA ILE A 95 -10.51 1.93 10.16
C ILE A 95 -9.13 2.18 9.56
N GLY A 96 -8.16 2.58 10.37
CA GLY A 96 -6.84 2.96 9.91
C GLY A 96 -6.14 3.93 10.84
N PHE A 97 -4.98 4.40 10.43
CA PHE A 97 -4.22 5.41 11.15
C PHE A 97 -3.62 6.44 10.20
N TYR A 98 -3.29 7.60 10.74
CA TYR A 98 -2.66 8.69 10.01
C TYR A 98 -1.18 8.74 10.35
N PHE A 99 -0.33 8.96 9.35
CA PHE A 99 1.11 9.09 9.52
C PHE A 99 1.71 10.21 8.67
N LYS A 100 2.81 10.78 9.16
CA LYS A 100 3.51 11.89 8.52
C LYS A 100 4.51 11.37 7.49
N ILE A 101 4.57 12.05 6.35
CA ILE A 101 5.61 11.92 5.33
C ILE A 101 6.29 13.28 5.17
N GLU A 102 7.61 13.25 5.20
CA GLU A 102 8.48 14.41 5.02
C GLU A 102 9.57 14.04 4.01
N LEU A 103 9.56 14.68 2.83
CA LEU A 103 10.53 14.44 1.77
C LEU A 103 11.15 15.75 1.32
N ASN A 104 12.47 15.76 1.18
CA ASN A 104 13.17 16.86 0.52
C ASN A 104 12.75 16.96 -0.95
N SER A 105 13.03 18.11 -1.56
CA SER A 105 13.00 18.29 -3.03
C SER A 105 13.73 17.15 -3.72
N TYR A 106 13.08 16.54 -4.72
CA TYR A 106 13.57 15.35 -5.45
C TYR A 106 13.98 14.14 -4.58
N GLY A 107 13.58 14.13 -3.31
CA GLY A 107 13.97 13.12 -2.33
C GLY A 107 13.17 11.82 -2.40
N VAL A 108 13.69 10.79 -1.74
CA VAL A 108 13.05 9.47 -1.60
C VAL A 108 12.88 9.16 -0.12
N GLY A 109 11.72 8.63 0.26
CA GLY A 109 11.41 8.18 1.61
C GLY A 109 10.99 6.72 1.64
N LYS A 110 11.42 6.02 2.68
CA LYS A 110 11.07 4.64 2.96
C LYS A 110 10.40 4.58 4.31
N TYR A 111 9.18 4.10 4.35
CA TYR A 111 8.40 3.99 5.57
C TYR A 111 8.14 2.52 5.85
N LYS A 112 8.54 2.06 7.03
CA LYS A 112 8.15 0.73 7.51
C LYS A 112 6.84 0.86 8.25
N ILE A 113 5.83 0.12 7.83
CA ILE A 113 4.56 0.02 8.54
C ILE A 113 4.31 -1.45 8.80
N SER A 114 4.09 -1.78 10.08
CA SER A 114 3.76 -3.12 10.51
C SER A 114 2.54 -3.08 11.41
N TYR A 115 1.65 -4.06 11.27
CA TYR A 115 0.52 -4.22 12.18
C TYR A 115 0.20 -5.70 12.39
N ARG A 116 -0.48 -5.96 13.52
CA ARG A 116 -1.04 -7.25 13.86
C ARG A 116 -2.55 -7.14 14.00
N GLN A 117 -3.27 -8.02 13.32
CA GLN A 117 -4.72 -8.10 13.36
C GLN A 117 -5.15 -9.48 13.84
N LYS A 118 -6.11 -9.54 14.77
CA LYS A 118 -6.69 -10.82 15.18
C LYS A 118 -7.54 -11.41 14.06
N LEU A 119 -7.41 -12.72 13.83
CA LEU A 119 -8.26 -13.45 12.89
C LEU A 119 -9.46 -14.03 13.64
N LEU A 120 -10.68 -13.68 13.22
CA LEU A 120 -11.90 -14.24 13.79
C LEU A 120 -12.43 -15.42 12.96
N LYS A 121 -12.01 -15.52 11.70
CA LYS A 121 -12.36 -16.58 10.76
C LYS A 121 -11.15 -16.94 9.91
N ASN A 122 -11.36 -17.86 8.99
CA ASN A 122 -10.39 -18.41 8.05
C ASN A 122 -10.11 -17.52 6.82
N LYS A 123 -10.15 -16.20 6.99
CA LYS A 123 -9.89 -15.21 5.94
C LYS A 123 -9.04 -14.07 6.47
N ALA A 124 -7.96 -13.77 5.76
CA ALA A 124 -7.14 -12.57 5.94
C ALA A 124 -7.24 -11.70 4.69
N GLU A 125 -7.20 -10.38 4.87
CA GLU A 125 -7.26 -9.42 3.77
C GLU A 125 -6.27 -8.29 3.99
N TYR A 126 -5.65 -7.85 2.89
CA TYR A 126 -4.83 -6.66 2.83
C TYR A 126 -5.29 -5.79 1.67
N ILE A 127 -5.50 -4.50 1.95
CA ILE A 127 -6.04 -3.54 0.99
C ILE A 127 -4.96 -3.12 -0.01
N LEU A 128 -5.17 -3.43 -1.29
CA LEU A 128 -4.32 -3.00 -2.40
C LEU A 128 -5.03 -2.03 -3.35
N LEU A 129 -6.36 -2.07 -3.41
CA LEU A 129 -7.15 -1.26 -4.33
C LEU A 129 -6.95 0.26 -4.15
N THR A 130 -6.54 0.70 -2.95
CA THR A 130 -6.26 2.12 -2.70
C THR A 130 -5.07 2.65 -3.50
N THR A 131 -4.20 1.77 -4.03
CA THR A 131 -3.14 2.16 -4.97
C THR A 131 -3.70 2.87 -6.21
N GLN A 132 -4.92 2.52 -6.65
CA GLN A 132 -5.55 3.17 -7.81
C GLN A 132 -5.74 4.68 -7.61
N LYS A 133 -5.90 5.15 -6.36
CA LYS A 133 -6.04 6.59 -6.04
C LYS A 133 -4.77 7.41 -6.28
N TRP A 134 -3.64 6.74 -6.53
CA TRP A 134 -2.38 7.40 -6.89
C TRP A 134 -2.25 7.62 -8.41
N ASP A 135 -3.22 7.13 -9.20
CA ASP A 135 -3.26 7.25 -10.67
C ASP A 135 -1.98 6.81 -11.38
N LYS A 136 -1.19 5.94 -10.73
CA LYS A 136 0.04 5.39 -11.29
C LYS A 136 0.29 3.97 -10.77
N PRO A 137 0.65 3.01 -11.63
CA PRO A 137 1.07 1.68 -11.18
C PRO A 137 2.36 1.77 -10.36
N PHE A 138 2.59 0.76 -9.53
CA PHE A 138 3.89 0.54 -8.94
C PHE A 138 4.91 0.22 -10.02
N ASP A 139 6.10 0.80 -9.90
CA ASP A 139 7.25 0.38 -10.72
C ASP A 139 7.58 -1.09 -10.38
N SER A 140 7.49 -1.45 -9.10
CA SER A 140 7.60 -2.85 -8.64
C SER A 140 6.87 -3.07 -7.31
N ALA A 141 6.31 -4.26 -7.10
CA ALA A 141 5.78 -4.71 -5.83
C ALA A 141 6.24 -6.14 -5.52
N ASN A 142 6.71 -6.36 -4.29
CA ASN A 142 7.12 -7.67 -3.81
C ASN A 142 6.23 -8.10 -2.67
N TYR A 143 5.64 -9.28 -2.76
CA TYR A 143 4.84 -9.84 -1.68
C TYR A 143 5.34 -11.21 -1.27
N LYS A 144 5.22 -11.50 0.01
CA LYS A 144 5.49 -12.80 0.59
C LYS A 144 4.41 -13.14 1.60
N LEU A 145 3.86 -14.35 1.55
CA LEU A 145 2.99 -14.88 2.60
C LEU A 145 3.70 -16.06 3.24
N ILE A 146 3.78 -16.05 4.57
CA ILE A 146 4.30 -17.13 5.40
C ILE A 146 3.12 -17.75 6.15
N THR A 147 2.92 -19.05 6.00
CA THR A 147 1.93 -19.82 6.77
C THR A 147 2.58 -21.07 7.35
N PRO A 148 2.02 -21.66 8.41
CA PRO A 148 2.36 -23.02 8.81
C PRO A 148 2.24 -23.98 7.63
N ALA A 149 3.18 -24.90 7.47
CA ALA A 149 3.19 -25.86 6.35
C ALA A 149 1.95 -26.76 6.34
N LYS A 150 1.32 -26.98 7.50
CA LYS A 150 0.08 -27.77 7.66
C LYS A 150 -1.19 -26.97 7.32
N MET A 151 -1.10 -25.66 7.14
CA MET A 151 -2.26 -24.83 6.79
C MET A 151 -2.66 -25.09 5.34
N ILE A 152 -3.92 -25.47 5.13
CA ILE A 152 -4.48 -25.70 3.80
C ILE A 152 -5.07 -24.39 3.28
N MET A 153 -4.42 -23.81 2.25
CA MET A 153 -4.93 -22.65 1.54
C MET A 153 -6.06 -23.07 0.60
N LYS A 154 -7.24 -22.45 0.73
CA LYS A 154 -8.41 -22.67 -0.13
C LYS A 154 -8.38 -21.77 -1.36
N SER A 155 -8.01 -20.51 -1.18
CA SER A 155 -7.87 -19.57 -2.28
C SER A 155 -6.96 -18.42 -1.90
N ILE A 156 -6.32 -17.85 -2.93
CA ILE A 156 -5.53 -16.63 -2.85
C ILE A 156 -5.94 -15.75 -4.02
N SER A 157 -6.24 -14.47 -3.79
CA SER A 157 -6.78 -13.61 -4.85
C SER A 157 -5.80 -13.40 -6.01
N TYR A 158 -4.51 -13.27 -5.74
CA TYR A 158 -3.46 -13.25 -6.75
C TYR A 158 -2.68 -14.57 -6.73
N GLU A 159 -2.54 -15.24 -7.87
CA GLU A 159 -1.72 -16.44 -7.95
C GLU A 159 -0.24 -16.14 -7.62
N PRO A 160 0.39 -16.92 -6.72
CA PRO A 160 1.80 -16.79 -6.40
C PRO A 160 2.68 -17.21 -7.57
N ASP A 161 3.78 -16.50 -7.77
CA ASP A 161 4.74 -16.84 -8.82
C ASP A 161 5.60 -18.06 -8.40
N SER A 162 5.77 -18.28 -7.09
CA SER A 162 6.36 -19.52 -6.55
C SER A 162 5.93 -19.82 -5.13
N ILE A 163 6.05 -21.10 -4.74
CA ILE A 163 5.78 -21.59 -3.39
C ILE A 163 6.99 -22.41 -2.95
N LYS A 164 7.48 -22.18 -1.73
CA LYS A 164 8.59 -22.94 -1.12
C LYS A 164 8.18 -23.46 0.25
N GLN A 165 8.59 -24.68 0.56
CA GLN A 165 8.51 -25.23 1.91
C GLN A 165 9.88 -25.06 2.57
N ILE A 166 9.92 -24.35 3.70
CA ILE A 166 11.15 -24.11 4.47
C ILE A 166 10.83 -24.38 5.93
N ASN A 167 11.47 -25.41 6.51
CA ASN A 167 11.16 -25.91 7.85
C ASN A 167 9.66 -26.22 7.98
N ASP A 168 8.99 -25.73 9.03
CA ASP A 168 7.56 -25.90 9.27
C ASP A 168 6.68 -24.83 8.59
N ASN A 169 7.19 -24.13 7.59
CA ASN A 169 6.47 -23.05 6.91
C ASN A 169 6.34 -23.27 5.39
N ALA A 170 5.16 -22.94 4.88
CA ALA A 170 4.93 -22.68 3.47
C ALA A 170 5.12 -21.18 3.19
N ILE A 171 5.88 -20.84 2.16
CA ILE A 171 6.17 -19.47 1.76
C ILE A 171 5.76 -19.26 0.31
N TYR A 172 4.81 -18.37 0.10
CA TYR A 172 4.28 -17.97 -1.19
C TYR A 172 4.91 -16.64 -1.59
N PHE A 173 5.34 -16.50 -2.84
CA PHE A 173 6.05 -15.32 -3.34
C PHE A 173 5.35 -14.71 -4.54
N TRP A 174 5.33 -13.37 -4.56
CA TRP A 174 4.90 -12.58 -5.69
C TRP A 174 5.93 -11.50 -6.01
N TYR A 175 6.24 -11.35 -7.28
CA TYR A 175 7.03 -10.30 -7.89
C TYR A 175 6.19 -9.68 -9.01
N LYS A 176 5.80 -8.42 -8.84
CA LYS A 176 5.01 -7.67 -9.83
C LYS A 176 5.80 -6.45 -10.29
N LYS A 177 5.73 -6.15 -11.60
CA LYS A 177 6.36 -5.00 -12.24
C LYS A 177 5.29 -4.23 -13.02
N ASP A 178 5.38 -2.90 -13.05
CA ASP A 178 4.40 -2.03 -13.72
C ASP A 178 2.96 -2.38 -13.29
N PHE A 179 2.77 -2.55 -11.98
CA PHE A 179 1.62 -3.21 -11.39
C PHE A 179 0.59 -2.22 -10.86
N MET A 180 -0.62 -2.25 -11.44
CA MET A 180 -1.80 -1.62 -10.86
C MET A 180 -2.69 -2.72 -10.24
N PRO A 181 -2.85 -2.77 -8.91
CA PRO A 181 -3.76 -3.72 -8.29
C PRO A 181 -5.20 -3.49 -8.76
N TYR A 182 -5.90 -4.57 -9.11
CA TYR A 182 -7.32 -4.56 -9.51
C TYR A 182 -8.25 -5.20 -8.47
N GLN A 183 -7.67 -5.74 -7.40
CA GLN A 183 -8.36 -6.32 -6.25
C GLN A 183 -7.44 -6.32 -5.03
N ASN A 184 -8.01 -6.55 -3.84
CA ASN A 184 -7.24 -6.71 -2.60
C ASN A 184 -6.51 -8.06 -2.55
N MET A 185 -5.46 -8.14 -1.73
CA MET A 185 -4.80 -9.40 -1.44
C MET A 185 -5.64 -10.14 -0.39
N ILE A 186 -6.21 -11.29 -0.76
CA ILE A 186 -7.14 -12.05 0.08
C ILE A 186 -6.60 -13.48 0.20
N PHE A 187 -6.56 -13.98 1.43
CA PHE A 187 -6.11 -15.33 1.77
C PHE A 187 -7.24 -16.07 2.50
N CYS A 188 -7.74 -17.15 1.91
CA CYS A 188 -8.73 -18.04 2.53
C CYS A 188 -8.10 -19.40 2.82
N PHE A 189 -8.33 -19.95 4.01
CA PHE A 189 -7.70 -21.20 4.46
C PHE A 189 -8.71 -22.11 5.19
N GLU A 190 -8.31 -23.32 5.58
CA GLU A 190 -9.12 -24.19 6.47
C GLU A 190 -8.94 -23.80 7.94
N ILE A 191 -9.94 -24.13 8.77
CA ILE A 191 -9.87 -24.02 10.24
C ILE A 191 -9.30 -25.32 10.79
#